data_AF-A0A6J7N169-F1
#
_entry.id   AF-A0A6J7N169-F1
#
_cell.length_a   1.000
_cell.length_b   1.000
_cell.length_c   1.000
_cell.angle_alpha   90.00
_cell.angle_beta   90.00
_cell.angle_gamma   90.00
#
_symmetry.space_group_name_H-M   'P 1'
#
loop_
_entity.id
_entity.type
_entity.pdbx_description
1 polymer ?
#
loop_
_entity_poly.entity_id
_entity_poly.type
_entity_poly.pdbx_seq_one_letter_code
_entity_poly.pdbx_strand_id
1 'polypeptide(L)'
;MGDGEQSKSMTTVEALCRQFAQWGLTRADCVVAVGGGIVTDTAGYAAASYHRGVPVVHVSTTLVGQVDAAIGGKTGVNIPEGKNLVGAYWQPSGVVCDTGLLTTLSPREYRCGLGEIAKYHFLGGEGIDALPIDEQVAACVAIKAAVVASDEREGGARATLNYGHTLAHAIEIAGDHDLRHGEAVAIGLIFAAELAHRLGRINADRVAEHRRVVGAYELPLTLPSGLQNAELVALMGRDKKALDGITFVLDGPNGVESVTGVEMSLIEDSIDAIRAEGDR
;
A
#
# COMPACT_ATOMS: atom_id res chain seq x y z
N MET A 1 -15.63 5.33 16.58
CA MET A 1 -14.23 4.89 16.75
C MET A 1 -13.40 6.10 17.17
N GLY A 2 -12.25 5.93 17.84
CA GLY A 2 -11.30 7.03 18.05
C GLY A 2 -10.59 7.44 16.76
N ASP A 3 -9.78 8.49 16.82
CA ASP A 3 -8.98 8.96 15.68
C ASP A 3 -7.57 8.33 15.67
N GLY A 4 -6.96 8.25 14.49
CA GLY A 4 -5.58 7.81 14.27
C GLY A 4 -5.31 6.29 14.42
N GLU A 5 -4.07 5.91 14.12
CA GLU A 5 -3.61 4.52 14.06
C GLU A 5 -3.71 3.78 15.40
N GLN A 6 -3.65 4.49 16.53
CA GLN A 6 -3.81 3.90 17.87
C GLN A 6 -5.21 3.30 18.08
N SER A 7 -6.20 3.82 17.35
CA SER A 7 -7.57 3.29 17.37
C SER A 7 -7.70 1.97 16.60
N LYS A 8 -6.70 1.59 15.79
CA LYS A 8 -6.65 0.34 15.03
C LYS A 8 -6.23 -0.84 15.93
N SER A 9 -7.09 -1.23 16.88
CA SER A 9 -6.74 -2.20 17.94
C SER A 9 -7.85 -3.21 18.24
N MET A 10 -7.49 -4.32 18.90
CA MET A 10 -8.45 -5.32 19.40
C MET A 10 -9.49 -4.72 20.36
N THR A 11 -9.10 -3.73 21.16
CA THR A 11 -10.01 -3.02 22.08
C THR A 11 -11.12 -2.31 21.31
N THR A 12 -10.79 -1.68 20.18
CA THR A 12 -11.78 -1.04 19.31
C THR A 12 -12.72 -2.06 18.69
N VAL A 13 -12.20 -3.22 18.25
CA VAL A 13 -13.01 -4.31 17.70
C VAL A 13 -13.99 -4.83 18.75
N GLU A 14 -13.54 -5.06 19.98
CA GLU A 14 -14.42 -5.45 21.08
C GLU A 14 -15.51 -4.39 21.30
N ALA A 15 -15.14 -3.11 21.37
CA ALA A 15 -16.08 -2.02 21.58
C ALA A 15 -17.14 -1.93 20.47
N LEU A 16 -16.77 -2.17 19.21
CA LEU A 16 -17.71 -2.24 18.08
C LEU A 16 -18.66 -3.44 18.22
N CYS A 17 -18.14 -4.63 18.49
CA CYS A 17 -18.96 -5.83 18.69
C CYS A 17 -19.95 -5.69 19.86
N ARG A 18 -19.56 -5.01 20.94
CA ARG A 18 -20.45 -4.69 22.06
C ARG A 18 -21.58 -3.75 21.65
N GLN A 19 -21.27 -2.73 20.86
CA GLN A 19 -22.28 -1.82 20.31
C GLN A 19 -23.25 -2.54 19.37
N PHE A 20 -22.75 -3.41 18.49
CA PHE A 20 -23.57 -4.24 17.60
C PHE A 20 -24.58 -5.08 18.40
N ALA A 21 -24.13 -5.74 19.48
CA ALA A 21 -25.01 -6.52 20.34
C ALA A 21 -26.05 -5.66 21.07
N GLN A 22 -25.67 -4.46 21.54
CA GLN A 22 -26.59 -3.52 22.19
C GLN A 22 -27.65 -2.96 21.24
N TRP A 23 -27.30 -2.75 19.97
CA TRP A 23 -28.22 -2.33 18.92
C TRP A 23 -29.13 -3.46 18.43
N GLY A 24 -28.83 -4.71 18.80
CA GLY A 24 -29.56 -5.89 18.31
C GLY A 24 -29.22 -6.25 16.87
N LEU A 25 -28.01 -5.92 16.39
CA LEU A 25 -27.53 -6.26 15.06
C LEU A 25 -27.51 -7.79 14.88
N THR A 26 -28.18 -8.26 13.84
CA THR A 26 -28.37 -9.67 13.47
C THR A 26 -27.52 -10.06 12.26
N ARG A 27 -27.55 -11.33 11.86
CA ARG A 27 -26.85 -11.81 10.66
C ARG A 27 -27.42 -11.30 9.33
N ALA A 28 -28.64 -10.74 9.35
CA ALA A 28 -29.28 -10.17 8.17
C ALA A 28 -28.92 -8.68 7.95
N ASP A 29 -28.30 -8.05 8.95
CA ASP A 29 -27.91 -6.65 8.90
C ASP A 29 -26.54 -6.46 8.24
N CYS A 30 -26.21 -5.22 7.91
CA CYS A 30 -24.95 -4.86 7.27
C CYS A 30 -24.22 -3.76 8.07
N VAL A 31 -22.91 -3.92 8.24
CA VAL A 31 -22.02 -2.89 8.76
C VAL A 31 -21.62 -1.96 7.62
N VAL A 32 -21.78 -0.65 7.77
CA VAL A 32 -21.27 0.33 6.80
C VAL A 32 -20.10 1.08 7.42
N ALA A 33 -18.89 0.83 6.90
CA ALA A 33 -17.66 1.44 7.36
C ALA A 33 -17.36 2.71 6.54
N VAL A 34 -17.59 3.88 7.13
CA VAL A 34 -17.37 5.18 6.47
C VAL A 34 -16.09 5.83 7.00
N GLY A 35 -15.04 5.86 6.17
CA GLY A 35 -13.77 6.45 6.54
C GLY A 35 -12.58 6.02 5.67
N GLY A 36 -11.37 6.31 6.12
CA GLY A 36 -10.14 5.81 5.48
C GLY A 36 -9.81 4.35 5.85
N GLY A 37 -8.63 3.89 5.44
CA GLY A 37 -8.18 2.50 5.62
C GLY A 37 -8.27 1.97 7.06
N ILE A 38 -7.96 2.80 8.06
CA ILE A 38 -8.06 2.41 9.48
C ILE A 38 -9.50 2.01 9.86
N VAL A 39 -10.48 2.80 9.41
CA VAL A 39 -11.89 2.55 9.68
C VAL A 39 -12.36 1.29 8.95
N THR A 40 -12.04 1.16 7.66
CA THR A 40 -12.46 0.02 6.85
C THR A 40 -11.85 -1.28 7.34
N ASP A 41 -10.57 -1.30 7.71
CA ASP A 41 -9.90 -2.49 8.23
C ASP A 41 -10.48 -2.94 9.58
N THR A 42 -10.66 -1.98 10.50
CA THR A 42 -11.12 -2.27 11.87
C THR A 42 -12.59 -2.71 11.86
N ALA A 43 -13.44 -1.98 11.15
CA ALA A 43 -14.86 -2.30 11.02
C ALA A 43 -15.06 -3.59 10.20
N GLY A 44 -14.27 -3.80 9.15
CA GLY A 44 -14.23 -5.05 8.39
C GLY A 44 -13.88 -6.24 9.28
N TYR A 45 -12.92 -6.08 10.21
CA TYR A 45 -12.55 -7.18 11.11
C TYR A 45 -13.59 -7.44 12.19
N ALA A 46 -14.21 -6.38 12.71
CA ALA A 46 -15.37 -6.51 13.59
C ALA A 46 -16.52 -7.23 12.88
N ALA A 47 -16.81 -6.90 11.62
CA ALA A 47 -17.84 -7.56 10.82
C ALA A 47 -17.49 -9.04 10.53
N ALA A 48 -16.24 -9.36 10.22
CA ALA A 48 -15.77 -10.72 10.01
C ALA A 48 -15.93 -11.58 11.28
N SER A 49 -15.71 -10.98 12.46
CA SER A 49 -15.73 -11.68 13.75
C SER A 49 -17.13 -11.78 14.36
N TYR A 50 -17.92 -10.71 14.27
CA TYR A 50 -19.24 -10.63 14.89
C TYR A 50 -20.20 -11.63 14.23
N HIS A 51 -20.89 -12.42 15.06
CA HIS A 51 -21.70 -13.56 14.59
C HIS A 51 -21.00 -14.56 13.66
N ARG A 52 -19.66 -14.58 13.64
CA ARG A 52 -18.80 -15.33 12.70
C ARG A 52 -18.94 -14.87 11.24
N GLY A 53 -19.25 -13.59 11.05
CA GLY A 53 -19.37 -12.96 9.76
C GLY A 53 -20.72 -12.32 9.56
N VAL A 54 -20.71 -11.00 9.37
CA VAL A 54 -21.84 -10.22 8.85
C VAL A 54 -21.40 -9.44 7.60
N PRO A 55 -22.33 -9.13 6.68
CA PRO A 55 -22.06 -8.27 5.54
C PRO A 55 -21.44 -6.93 5.97
N VAL A 56 -20.48 -6.45 5.18
CA VAL A 56 -19.87 -5.12 5.37
C VAL A 56 -19.79 -4.38 4.04
N VAL A 57 -20.11 -3.09 4.03
CA VAL A 57 -19.88 -2.18 2.90
C VAL A 57 -18.85 -1.15 3.33
N HIS A 58 -17.86 -0.90 2.47
CA HIS A 58 -16.87 0.15 2.69
C HIS A 58 -17.28 1.40 1.93
N VAL A 59 -17.31 2.55 2.60
CA VAL A 59 -17.45 3.88 1.99
C VAL A 59 -16.14 4.61 2.26
N SER A 60 -15.25 4.59 1.27
CA SER A 60 -13.89 5.07 1.50
C SER A 60 -13.80 6.59 1.31
N THR A 61 -13.29 7.29 2.33
CA THR A 61 -13.20 8.76 2.34
C THR A 61 -11.78 9.27 2.09
N THR A 62 -10.82 8.38 1.83
CA THR A 62 -9.43 8.75 1.53
C THR A 62 -9.03 8.19 0.18
N LEU A 63 -8.15 8.89 -0.55
CA LEU A 63 -7.76 8.44 -1.89
C LEU A 63 -7.10 7.06 -1.85
N VAL A 64 -6.18 6.83 -0.90
CA VAL A 64 -5.54 5.51 -0.69
C VAL A 64 -6.57 4.41 -0.44
N GLY A 65 -7.66 4.71 0.27
CA GLY A 65 -8.71 3.73 0.50
C GLY A 65 -9.56 3.47 -0.74
N GLN A 66 -9.83 4.50 -1.54
CA GLN A 66 -10.59 4.38 -2.79
C GLN A 66 -9.85 3.62 -3.90
N VAL A 67 -8.51 3.72 -3.95
CA VAL A 67 -7.68 3.06 -4.98
C VAL A 67 -7.08 1.75 -4.52
N ASP A 68 -6.96 1.54 -3.20
CA ASP A 68 -6.26 0.40 -2.65
C ASP A 68 -6.94 -0.16 -1.38
N ALA A 69 -6.82 0.48 -0.23
CA ALA A 69 -7.02 -0.17 1.07
C ALA A 69 -8.43 -0.73 1.31
N ALA A 70 -9.49 -0.12 0.75
CA ALA A 70 -10.86 -0.62 0.93
C ALA A 70 -11.19 -1.87 0.09
N ILE A 71 -10.28 -2.30 -0.79
CA ILE A 71 -10.49 -3.31 -1.81
C ILE A 71 -9.59 -4.52 -1.52
N GLY A 72 -10.15 -5.73 -1.66
CA GLY A 72 -9.40 -6.98 -1.58
C GLY A 72 -9.54 -7.76 -0.27
N GLY A 73 -10.44 -7.33 0.62
CA GLY A 73 -10.93 -8.10 1.76
C GLY A 73 -9.92 -8.34 2.87
N LYS A 74 -8.75 -7.71 2.84
CA LYS A 74 -7.84 -7.73 3.99
C LYS A 74 -8.38 -6.79 5.04
N THR A 75 -8.65 -7.33 6.22
CA THR A 75 -9.14 -6.54 7.35
C THR A 75 -8.35 -6.95 8.58
N GLY A 76 -8.11 -6.03 9.49
CA GLY A 76 -7.32 -6.36 10.68
C GLY A 76 -6.99 -5.16 11.54
N VAL A 77 -6.27 -5.45 12.61
CA VAL A 77 -5.84 -4.49 13.61
C VAL A 77 -4.40 -4.72 14.02
N ASN A 78 -3.82 -3.70 14.65
CA ASN A 78 -2.48 -3.76 15.18
C ASN A 78 -2.49 -4.39 16.58
N ILE A 79 -1.37 -5.01 16.92
CA ILE A 79 -1.02 -5.43 18.28
C ILE A 79 0.32 -4.78 18.66
N PRO A 80 0.72 -4.75 19.94
CA PRO A 80 1.99 -4.14 20.35
C PRO A 80 3.21 -4.67 19.58
N GLU A 81 3.15 -5.93 19.13
CA GLU A 81 4.21 -6.63 18.40
C GLU A 81 4.29 -6.23 16.92
N GLY A 82 3.25 -5.61 16.35
CA GLY A 82 3.28 -5.19 14.95
C GLY A 82 1.94 -4.79 14.34
N LYS A 83 2.04 -4.17 13.16
CA LYS A 83 0.89 -3.70 12.39
C LYS A 83 0.22 -4.85 11.64
N ASN A 84 -1.12 -4.82 11.56
CA ASN A 84 -1.95 -5.74 10.78
C ASN A 84 -1.73 -7.25 11.07
N LEU A 85 -1.14 -7.62 12.20
CA LEU A 85 -0.81 -9.02 12.51
C LEU A 85 -2.04 -9.86 12.87
N VAL A 86 -3.14 -9.22 13.30
CA VAL A 86 -4.39 -9.90 13.69
C VAL A 86 -5.50 -9.42 12.79
N GLY A 87 -6.14 -10.34 12.06
CA GLY A 87 -7.14 -9.97 11.08
C GLY A 87 -7.80 -11.16 10.40
N ALA A 88 -8.52 -10.87 9.32
CA ALA A 88 -9.20 -11.84 8.49
C ALA A 88 -9.17 -11.44 7.01
N TYR A 89 -9.29 -12.45 6.14
CA TYR A 89 -9.73 -12.25 4.77
C TYR A 89 -11.27 -12.28 4.75
N TRP A 90 -11.89 -11.10 4.65
CA TRP A 90 -13.35 -10.90 4.65
C TRP A 90 -13.73 -9.86 3.59
N GLN A 91 -14.31 -10.33 2.48
CA GLN A 91 -14.68 -9.45 1.36
C GLN A 91 -15.87 -8.55 1.73
N PRO A 92 -15.81 -7.24 1.43
CA PRO A 92 -16.98 -6.40 1.54
C PRO A 92 -18.03 -6.79 0.50
N SER A 93 -19.30 -6.60 0.83
CA SER A 93 -20.43 -6.75 -0.10
C SER A 93 -20.45 -5.64 -1.17
N GLY A 94 -19.73 -4.55 -0.93
CA GLY A 94 -19.53 -3.47 -1.90
C GLY A 94 -18.54 -2.42 -1.37
N VAL A 95 -17.93 -1.68 -2.29
CA VAL A 95 -17.08 -0.54 -1.99
C VAL A 95 -17.62 0.67 -2.72
N VAL A 96 -17.83 1.77 -2.01
CA VAL A 96 -18.29 3.05 -2.54
C VAL A 96 -17.11 4.01 -2.52
N CYS A 97 -16.71 4.46 -3.71
CA CYS A 97 -15.66 5.45 -3.93
C CYS A 97 -16.29 6.74 -4.48
N ASP A 98 -16.80 7.59 -3.58
CA ASP A 98 -17.26 8.93 -3.94
C ASP A 98 -16.05 9.89 -3.90
N THR A 99 -15.56 10.25 -5.08
CA THR A 99 -14.41 11.16 -5.24
C THR A 99 -14.72 12.58 -4.79
N GLY A 100 -16.00 12.97 -4.68
CA GLY A 100 -16.42 14.24 -4.11
C GLY A 100 -15.99 14.40 -2.64
N LEU A 101 -15.88 13.29 -1.90
CA LEU A 101 -15.40 13.28 -0.51
C LEU A 101 -13.93 13.71 -0.39
N LEU A 102 -13.13 13.51 -1.44
CA LEU A 102 -11.71 13.87 -1.47
C LEU A 102 -11.48 15.37 -1.39
N THR A 103 -12.47 16.20 -1.72
CA THR A 103 -12.38 17.67 -1.63
C THR A 103 -12.15 18.19 -0.21
N THR A 104 -12.52 17.40 0.80
CA THR A 104 -12.29 17.71 2.23
C THR A 104 -11.04 17.06 2.80
N LEU A 105 -10.37 16.21 2.03
CA LEU A 105 -9.19 15.48 2.47
C LEU A 105 -8.00 16.44 2.54
N SER A 106 -7.19 16.31 3.60
CA SER A 106 -5.98 17.15 3.69
C SER A 106 -5.04 16.85 2.52
N PRO A 107 -4.29 17.84 2.01
CA PRO A 107 -3.32 17.61 0.93
C PRO A 107 -2.33 16.50 1.26
N ARG A 108 -1.94 16.39 2.54
CA ARG A 108 -1.00 15.36 3.01
C ARG A 108 -1.60 13.95 2.90
N GLU A 109 -2.87 13.76 3.24
CA GLU A 109 -3.55 12.46 3.10
C GLU A 109 -3.93 12.15 1.65
N TYR A 110 -4.16 13.18 0.82
CA TYR A 110 -4.37 13.01 -0.61
C TYR A 110 -3.13 12.41 -1.29
N ARG A 111 -1.93 12.92 -0.96
CA ARG A 111 -0.65 12.39 -1.46
C ARG A 111 -0.41 10.92 -1.14
N CYS A 112 -0.94 10.42 -0.01
CA CYS A 112 -0.87 8.99 0.31
C CYS A 112 -1.44 8.12 -0.81
N GLY A 113 -2.54 8.56 -1.44
CA GLY A 113 -3.17 7.83 -2.53
C GLY A 113 -2.47 8.01 -3.89
N LEU A 114 -1.83 9.16 -4.14
CA LEU A 114 -1.15 9.41 -5.41
C LEU A 114 0.01 8.43 -5.66
N GLY A 115 0.76 8.05 -4.62
CA GLY A 115 1.83 7.06 -4.73
C GLY A 115 1.30 5.68 -5.16
N GLU A 116 0.11 5.30 -4.67
CA GLU A 116 -0.55 4.07 -5.09
C GLU A 116 -1.04 4.13 -6.54
N ILE A 117 -1.57 5.27 -6.99
CA ILE A 117 -1.96 5.45 -8.39
C ILE A 117 -0.72 5.37 -9.30
N ALA A 118 0.39 5.99 -8.91
CA ALA A 118 1.66 5.87 -9.63
C ALA A 118 2.14 4.42 -9.73
N LYS A 119 1.97 3.62 -8.66
CA LYS A 119 2.24 2.17 -8.69
C LYS A 119 1.36 1.45 -9.71
N TYR A 120 0.07 1.76 -9.75
CA TYR A 120 -0.88 1.12 -10.67
C TYR A 120 -0.59 1.37 -12.15
N HIS A 121 0.08 2.48 -12.50
CA HIS A 121 0.59 2.69 -13.86
C HIS A 121 1.43 1.49 -14.35
N PHE A 122 2.33 0.99 -13.50
CA PHE A 122 3.24 -0.12 -13.82
C PHE A 122 2.61 -1.50 -13.64
N LEU A 123 1.42 -1.59 -13.04
CA LEU A 123 0.68 -2.83 -12.80
C LEU A 123 -0.44 -3.06 -13.84
N GLY A 124 -0.33 -2.44 -15.01
CA GLY A 124 -1.29 -2.58 -16.12
C GLY A 124 -2.17 -1.35 -16.35
N GLY A 125 -1.89 -0.23 -15.67
CA GLY A 125 -2.61 1.03 -15.80
C GLY A 125 -1.85 2.08 -16.63
N GLU A 126 -1.13 1.69 -17.68
CA GLU A 126 -0.33 2.64 -18.46
C GLU A 126 -1.16 3.85 -18.93
N GLY A 127 -0.70 5.06 -18.58
CA GLY A 127 -1.35 6.33 -18.94
C GLY A 127 -2.40 6.81 -17.94
N ILE A 128 -2.58 6.11 -16.82
CA ILE A 128 -3.51 6.51 -15.74
C ILE A 128 -3.20 7.91 -15.20
N ASP A 129 -1.93 8.34 -15.22
CA ASP A 129 -1.47 9.65 -14.76
C ASP A 129 -2.03 10.83 -15.56
N ALA A 130 -2.54 10.58 -16.77
CA ALA A 130 -3.18 11.61 -17.60
C ALA A 130 -4.70 11.68 -17.44
N LEU A 131 -5.31 10.77 -16.67
CA LEU A 131 -6.77 10.67 -16.55
C LEU A 131 -7.33 11.59 -15.45
N PRO A 132 -8.61 11.98 -15.52
CA PRO A 132 -9.32 12.58 -14.39
C PRO A 132 -9.36 11.65 -13.18
N ILE A 133 -9.44 12.20 -11.97
CA ILE A 133 -9.36 11.42 -10.72
C ILE A 133 -10.37 10.28 -10.62
N ASP A 134 -11.60 10.46 -11.11
CA ASP A 134 -12.63 9.42 -11.11
C ASP A 134 -12.23 8.21 -11.96
N GLU A 135 -11.61 8.48 -13.12
CA GLU A 135 -11.12 7.46 -14.04
C GLU A 135 -9.84 6.81 -13.50
N GLN A 136 -8.98 7.57 -12.82
CA GLN A 136 -7.83 7.00 -12.09
C GLN A 136 -8.29 6.02 -11.02
N VAL A 137 -9.26 6.42 -10.19
CA VAL A 137 -9.83 5.54 -9.15
C VAL A 137 -10.43 4.29 -9.78
N ALA A 138 -11.25 4.43 -10.83
CA ALA A 138 -11.86 3.30 -11.51
C ALA A 138 -10.83 2.33 -12.11
N ALA A 139 -9.77 2.84 -12.73
CA ALA A 139 -8.70 2.02 -13.30
C ALA A 139 -7.92 1.26 -12.21
N CYS A 140 -7.54 1.92 -11.12
CA CYS A 140 -6.90 1.26 -9.97
C CYS A 140 -7.78 0.15 -9.39
N VAL A 141 -9.09 0.43 -9.20
CA VAL A 141 -10.07 -0.55 -8.72
C VAL A 141 -10.13 -1.76 -9.66
N ALA A 142 -10.20 -1.55 -10.98
CA ALA A 142 -10.28 -2.62 -11.95
C ALA A 142 -9.02 -3.52 -11.93
N ILE A 143 -7.83 -2.90 -11.88
CA ILE A 143 -6.55 -3.62 -11.80
C ILE A 143 -6.49 -4.43 -10.50
N LYS A 144 -6.75 -3.79 -9.35
CA LYS A 144 -6.71 -4.48 -8.06
C LYS A 144 -7.74 -5.60 -7.96
N ALA A 145 -8.96 -5.38 -8.44
CA ALA A 145 -10.00 -6.39 -8.46
C ALA A 145 -9.60 -7.60 -9.30
N ALA A 146 -8.98 -7.40 -10.47
CA ALA A 146 -8.48 -8.48 -11.30
C ALA A 146 -7.39 -9.30 -10.58
N VAL A 147 -6.44 -8.62 -9.92
CA VAL A 147 -5.38 -9.29 -9.14
C VAL A 147 -5.98 -10.07 -7.97
N VAL A 148 -6.87 -9.46 -7.17
CA VAL A 148 -7.53 -10.13 -6.03
C VAL A 148 -8.37 -11.32 -6.49
N ALA A 149 -9.10 -11.21 -7.60
CA ALA A 149 -9.91 -12.31 -8.14
C ALA A 149 -9.04 -13.50 -8.57
N SER A 150 -7.81 -13.24 -9.03
CA SER A 150 -6.85 -14.28 -9.41
C SER A 150 -6.11 -14.90 -8.21
N ASP A 151 -5.97 -14.16 -7.11
CA ASP A 151 -5.21 -14.57 -5.91
C ASP A 151 -5.72 -13.84 -4.65
N GLU A 152 -6.81 -14.37 -4.07
CA GLU A 152 -7.46 -13.73 -2.92
C GLU A 152 -6.59 -13.74 -1.66
N ARG A 153 -5.74 -14.75 -1.47
CA ARG A 153 -5.02 -15.00 -0.20
C ARG A 153 -3.50 -14.79 -0.26
N GLU A 154 -3.01 -14.13 -1.30
CA GLU A 154 -1.60 -13.74 -1.47
C GLU A 154 -0.62 -14.93 -1.55
N GLY A 155 -0.95 -15.91 -2.39
CA GLY A 155 -0.06 -17.04 -2.68
C GLY A 155 0.88 -16.83 -3.88
N GLY A 156 0.65 -15.82 -4.72
CA GLY A 156 1.36 -15.64 -5.98
C GLY A 156 1.19 -14.24 -6.58
N ALA A 157 0.26 -14.09 -7.54
CA ALA A 157 0.12 -12.87 -8.35
C ALA A 157 -0.11 -11.60 -7.52
N ARG A 158 -0.76 -11.72 -6.35
CA ARG A 158 -1.05 -10.56 -5.49
C ARG A 158 0.20 -9.96 -4.83
N ALA A 159 1.32 -10.68 -4.82
CA ALA A 159 2.61 -10.15 -4.39
C ALA A 159 3.06 -8.95 -5.24
N THR A 160 2.63 -8.86 -6.50
CA THR A 160 2.94 -7.72 -7.40
C THR A 160 2.41 -6.39 -6.88
N LEU A 161 1.35 -6.39 -6.06
CA LEU A 161 0.82 -5.17 -5.44
C LEU A 161 1.80 -4.53 -4.45
N ASN A 162 2.83 -5.26 -4.03
CA ASN A 162 3.91 -4.75 -3.19
C ASN A 162 5.02 -4.06 -4.01
N TYR A 163 4.77 -3.71 -5.28
CA TYR A 163 5.73 -2.94 -6.08
C TYR A 163 6.10 -1.62 -5.40
N GLY A 164 7.41 -1.39 -5.21
CA GLY A 164 7.96 -0.28 -4.44
C GLY A 164 7.89 -0.42 -2.90
N HIS A 165 7.11 -1.34 -2.35
CA HIS A 165 6.81 -1.38 -0.91
C HIS A 165 7.98 -1.86 -0.04
N THR A 166 8.91 -2.66 -0.58
CA THR A 166 10.05 -3.18 0.19
C THR A 166 10.89 -2.03 0.77
N LEU A 167 11.30 -1.06 -0.06
CA LEU A 167 12.02 0.11 0.42
C LEU A 167 11.08 1.10 1.12
N ALA A 168 9.84 1.28 0.65
CA ALA A 168 8.89 2.21 1.25
C ALA A 168 8.70 1.95 2.75
N HIS A 169 8.44 0.70 3.14
CA HIS A 169 8.28 0.33 4.55
C HIS A 169 9.57 0.56 5.36
N ALA A 170 10.74 0.33 4.77
CA ALA A 170 12.01 0.61 5.42
C ALA A 170 12.21 2.12 5.67
N ILE A 171 11.87 2.96 4.68
CA ILE A 171 11.90 4.43 4.81
C ILE A 171 10.93 4.90 5.90
N GLU A 172 9.69 4.38 5.89
CA GLU A 172 8.69 4.74 6.88
C GLU A 172 9.15 4.41 8.31
N ILE A 173 9.78 3.26 8.52
CA ILE A 173 10.27 2.86 9.84
C ILE A 173 11.50 3.68 10.25
N ALA A 174 12.48 3.84 9.36
CA ALA A 174 13.72 4.57 9.66
C ALA A 174 13.47 6.07 9.89
N GLY A 175 12.50 6.64 9.17
CA GLY A 175 12.11 8.04 9.28
C GLY A 175 11.02 8.33 10.32
N ASP A 176 10.71 7.39 11.22
CA ASP A 176 9.65 7.52 12.24
C ASP A 176 8.29 8.01 11.67
N HIS A 177 7.93 7.49 10.49
CA HIS A 177 6.72 7.83 9.76
C HIS A 177 6.56 9.33 9.40
N ASP A 178 7.66 10.07 9.26
CA ASP A 178 7.63 11.47 8.83
C ASP A 178 7.11 11.60 7.38
N LEU A 179 7.63 10.76 6.47
CA LEU A 179 7.06 10.60 5.14
C LEU A 179 5.73 9.87 5.19
N ARG A 180 4.78 10.33 4.37
CA ARG A 180 3.54 9.60 4.16
C ARG A 180 3.76 8.36 3.31
N HIS A 181 2.85 7.40 3.46
CA HIS A 181 2.91 6.12 2.76
C HIS A 181 3.11 6.28 1.25
N GLY A 182 2.28 7.08 0.59
CA GLY A 182 2.41 7.33 -0.86
C GLY A 182 3.72 8.02 -1.26
N GLU A 183 4.31 8.84 -0.38
CA GLU A 183 5.62 9.47 -0.61
C GLU A 183 6.75 8.44 -0.49
N ALA A 184 6.68 7.53 0.48
CA ALA A 184 7.61 6.44 0.63
C ALA A 184 7.50 5.42 -0.53
N VAL A 185 6.27 5.10 -0.96
CA VAL A 185 6.00 4.25 -2.13
C VAL A 185 6.56 4.87 -3.40
N ALA A 186 6.38 6.17 -3.61
CA ALA A 186 6.97 6.90 -4.74
C ALA A 186 8.50 6.71 -4.83
N ILE A 187 9.22 6.92 -3.73
CA ILE A 187 10.67 6.69 -3.66
C ILE A 187 11.00 5.21 -3.90
N GLY A 188 10.21 4.31 -3.31
CA GLY A 188 10.33 2.86 -3.49
C GLY A 188 10.18 2.41 -4.94
N LEU A 189 9.29 3.04 -5.73
CA LEU A 189 9.14 2.77 -7.16
C LEU A 189 10.39 3.17 -7.95
N ILE A 190 10.97 4.33 -7.64
CA ILE A 190 12.22 4.78 -8.30
C ILE A 190 13.37 3.84 -7.95
N PHE A 191 13.51 3.46 -6.68
CA PHE A 191 14.49 2.46 -6.26
C PHE A 191 14.31 1.12 -6.99
N ALA A 192 13.08 0.62 -7.07
CA ALA A 192 12.79 -0.64 -7.74
C ALA A 192 13.15 -0.59 -9.24
N ALA A 193 12.93 0.55 -9.89
CA ALA A 193 13.34 0.77 -11.28
C ALA A 193 14.87 0.78 -11.43
N GLU A 194 15.60 1.51 -10.59
CA GLU A 194 17.07 1.53 -10.59
C GLU A 194 17.66 0.13 -10.38
N LEU A 195 17.10 -0.62 -9.43
CA LEU A 195 17.53 -1.99 -9.16
C LEU A 195 17.23 -2.93 -10.34
N ALA A 196 16.04 -2.84 -10.92
CA ALA A 196 15.67 -3.60 -12.10
C ALA A 196 16.58 -3.29 -13.30
N HIS A 197 16.98 -2.03 -13.48
CA HIS A 197 17.90 -1.61 -14.54
C HIS A 197 19.30 -2.19 -14.34
N ARG A 198 19.84 -2.14 -13.12
CA ARG A 198 21.15 -2.73 -12.79
C ARG A 198 21.18 -4.24 -12.95
N LEU A 199 20.04 -4.91 -12.74
CA LEU A 199 19.86 -6.34 -13.02
C LEU A 199 19.61 -6.64 -14.51
N GLY A 200 19.58 -5.63 -15.39
CA GLY A 200 19.34 -5.79 -16.82
C GLY A 200 17.90 -6.18 -17.17
N ARG A 201 16.94 -6.03 -16.25
CA ARG A 201 15.52 -6.37 -16.48
C ARG A 201 14.80 -5.31 -17.30
N ILE A 202 15.17 -4.04 -17.14
CA ILE A 202 14.61 -2.89 -17.86
C ILE A 202 15.72 -1.98 -18.39
N ASN A 203 15.39 -1.19 -19.42
CA ASN A 203 16.32 -0.22 -20.01
C ASN A 203 16.21 1.16 -19.34
N ALA A 204 17.12 2.08 -19.72
CA ALA A 204 17.14 3.44 -19.19
C ALA A 204 15.86 4.25 -19.51
N ASP A 205 15.24 4.00 -20.66
CA ASP A 205 13.98 4.66 -21.04
C ASP A 205 12.85 4.29 -20.08
N ARG A 206 12.77 3.02 -19.67
CA ARG A 206 11.79 2.57 -18.67
C ARG A 206 12.07 3.17 -17.29
N VAL A 207 13.33 3.35 -16.88
CA VAL A 207 13.67 4.10 -15.66
C VAL A 207 13.23 5.56 -15.75
N ALA A 208 13.44 6.20 -16.91
CA ALA A 208 12.99 7.57 -17.15
C ALA A 208 11.46 7.69 -17.08
N GLU A 209 10.73 6.67 -17.56
CA GLU A 209 9.28 6.59 -17.41
C GLU A 209 8.84 6.56 -15.93
N HIS A 210 9.51 5.77 -15.08
CA HIS A 210 9.25 5.75 -13.63
C HIS A 210 9.37 7.15 -13.02
N ARG A 211 10.46 7.85 -13.35
CA ARG A 211 10.68 9.22 -12.88
C ARG A 211 9.62 10.19 -13.41
N ARG A 212 9.20 10.05 -14.67
CA ARG A 212 8.15 10.86 -15.29
C ARG A 212 6.79 10.66 -14.62
N VAL A 213 6.37 9.41 -14.43
CA VAL A 213 5.06 9.06 -13.84
C VAL A 213 4.98 9.54 -12.41
N VAL A 214 5.98 9.20 -11.58
CA VAL A 214 5.99 9.62 -10.17
C VAL A 214 6.09 11.15 -10.06
N GLY A 215 6.89 11.79 -10.93
CA GLY A 215 7.03 13.24 -10.98
C GLY A 215 5.76 13.98 -11.38
N ALA A 216 4.89 13.37 -12.20
CA ALA A 216 3.61 13.96 -12.60
C ALA A 216 2.64 14.16 -11.41
N TYR A 217 2.83 13.41 -10.32
CA TYR A 217 2.07 13.54 -9.08
C TYR A 217 2.72 14.47 -8.04
N GLU A 218 3.82 15.14 -8.39
CA GLU A 218 4.58 16.02 -7.49
C GLU A 218 5.06 15.31 -6.21
N LEU A 219 5.30 13.99 -6.31
CA LEU A 219 5.80 13.16 -5.22
C LEU A 219 7.33 13.17 -5.16
N PRO A 220 7.93 12.90 -3.98
CA PRO A 220 9.38 12.83 -3.87
C PRO A 220 9.96 11.69 -4.72
N LEU A 221 11.04 12.02 -5.44
CA LEU A 221 11.78 11.08 -6.28
C LEU A 221 13.10 10.63 -5.65
N THR A 222 13.48 11.23 -4.53
CA THR A 222 14.77 11.04 -3.89
C THR A 222 14.61 10.66 -2.43
N LEU A 223 15.54 9.86 -1.95
CA LEU A 223 15.63 9.48 -0.54
C LEU A 223 15.92 10.74 0.32
N PRO A 224 15.23 10.92 1.47
CA PRO A 224 15.57 11.98 2.41
C PRO A 224 16.98 11.84 2.97
N SER A 225 17.62 12.99 3.22
CA SER A 225 18.92 13.06 3.89
C SER A 225 18.85 12.43 5.28
N GLY A 226 19.94 11.78 5.72
CA GLY A 226 20.08 11.24 7.08
C GLY A 226 19.76 9.74 7.21
N LEU A 227 19.00 9.15 6.30
CA LEU A 227 18.75 7.71 6.27
C LEU A 227 19.99 6.95 5.76
N GLN A 228 20.44 5.94 6.50
CA GLN A 228 21.65 5.17 6.18
C GLN A 228 21.33 3.89 5.38
N ASN A 229 22.16 3.54 4.39
CA ASN A 229 21.96 2.32 3.58
C ASN A 229 21.86 1.06 4.44
N ALA A 230 22.80 0.90 5.39
CA ALA A 230 22.85 -0.26 6.27
C ALA A 230 21.56 -0.45 7.10
N GLU A 231 20.95 0.65 7.55
CA GLU A 231 19.68 0.62 8.28
C GLU A 231 18.52 0.22 7.37
N LEU A 232 18.41 0.85 6.20
CA LEU A 232 17.35 0.56 5.23
C LEU A 232 17.41 -0.90 4.76
N VAL A 233 18.60 -1.40 4.45
CA VAL A 233 18.83 -2.80 4.07
C VAL A 233 18.43 -3.75 5.20
N ALA A 234 18.81 -3.45 6.44
CA ALA A 234 18.42 -4.26 7.60
C ALA A 234 16.89 -4.28 7.80
N LEU A 235 16.21 -3.16 7.59
CA LEU A 235 14.76 -3.04 7.68
C LEU A 235 14.04 -3.76 6.53
N MET A 236 14.58 -3.74 5.31
CA MET A 236 14.06 -4.54 4.18
C MET A 236 14.17 -6.05 4.44
N GLY A 237 15.16 -6.46 5.24
CA GLY A 237 15.41 -7.85 5.62
C GLY A 237 14.73 -8.32 6.92
N ARG A 238 13.88 -7.51 7.57
CA ARG A 238 13.44 -7.77 8.96
C ARG A 238 12.72 -9.10 9.20
N ASP A 239 12.17 -9.74 8.17
CA ASP A 239 11.56 -11.08 8.23
C ASP A 239 12.54 -12.24 7.98
N LYS A 240 13.78 -11.96 7.54
CA LYS A 240 14.70 -12.98 7.02
C LYS A 240 16.12 -12.74 7.52
N LYS A 241 16.63 -13.68 8.33
CA LYS A 241 17.99 -13.63 8.92
C LYS A 241 19.14 -13.70 7.91
N ALA A 242 18.86 -13.87 6.61
CA ALA A 242 19.85 -13.94 5.54
C ALA A 242 19.51 -12.92 4.43
N LEU A 243 20.54 -12.25 3.91
CA LEU A 243 20.45 -11.24 2.84
C LEU A 243 19.92 -11.84 1.53
N ASP A 244 20.24 -13.11 1.25
CA ASP A 244 19.67 -13.90 0.15
C ASP A 244 18.15 -14.08 0.24
N GLY A 245 17.56 -13.70 1.38
CA GLY A 245 16.14 -13.80 1.65
C GLY A 245 15.32 -12.63 1.10
N ILE A 246 15.88 -11.44 0.86
CA ILE A 246 15.04 -10.28 0.51
C ILE A 246 14.33 -10.53 -0.82
N THR A 247 13.00 -10.40 -0.79
CA THR A 247 12.17 -10.50 -1.99
C THR A 247 11.81 -9.09 -2.41
N PHE A 248 12.23 -8.72 -3.61
CA PHE A 248 11.82 -7.48 -4.26
C PHE A 248 10.72 -7.79 -5.26
N VAL A 249 9.91 -6.79 -5.55
CA VAL A 249 8.98 -6.80 -6.67
C VAL A 249 9.55 -5.82 -7.67
N LEU A 250 9.92 -6.30 -8.86
CA LEU A 250 10.69 -5.55 -9.86
C LEU A 250 10.04 -5.65 -11.24
N ASP A 251 10.06 -4.54 -11.98
CA ASP A 251 9.66 -4.52 -13.39
C ASP A 251 10.65 -5.33 -14.26
N GLY A 252 10.21 -5.74 -15.45
CA GLY A 252 10.97 -6.61 -16.33
C GLY A 252 10.29 -6.92 -17.65
N PRO A 253 10.86 -7.84 -18.44
CA PRO A 253 10.39 -8.11 -19.82
C PRO A 253 8.95 -8.65 -19.90
N ASN A 254 8.45 -9.25 -18.81
CA ASN A 254 7.09 -9.78 -18.71
C ASN A 254 6.20 -8.93 -17.78
N GLY A 255 6.63 -7.71 -17.46
CA GLY A 255 6.05 -6.86 -16.43
C GLY A 255 6.61 -7.13 -15.04
N VAL A 256 5.85 -6.69 -14.02
CA VAL A 256 6.26 -6.68 -12.62
C VAL A 256 6.17 -8.06 -11.98
N GLU A 257 7.27 -8.53 -11.38
CA GLU A 257 7.39 -9.88 -10.81
C GLU A 257 8.21 -9.88 -9.51
N SER A 258 8.05 -10.92 -8.69
CA SER A 258 8.89 -11.15 -7.51
C SER A 258 10.29 -11.65 -7.90
N VAL A 259 11.33 -11.05 -7.33
CA VAL A 259 12.75 -11.34 -7.56
C VAL A 259 13.47 -11.53 -6.22
N THR A 260 14.30 -12.56 -6.13
CA THR A 260 15.11 -12.91 -4.93
C THR A 260 16.58 -13.12 -5.31
N GLY A 261 17.46 -13.20 -4.32
CA GLY A 261 18.88 -13.47 -4.55
C GLY A 261 19.60 -12.30 -5.20
N VAL A 262 19.24 -11.07 -4.82
CA VAL A 262 19.86 -9.84 -5.31
C VAL A 262 21.12 -9.57 -4.50
N GLU A 263 22.24 -9.37 -5.19
CA GLU A 263 23.54 -9.02 -4.59
C GLU A 263 23.46 -7.72 -3.79
N MET A 264 24.09 -7.69 -2.62
CA MET A 264 24.05 -6.53 -1.72
C MET A 264 24.54 -5.24 -2.38
N SER A 265 25.65 -5.32 -3.13
CA SER A 265 26.22 -4.16 -3.80
C SER A 265 25.23 -3.51 -4.78
N LEU A 266 24.41 -4.30 -5.48
CA LEU A 266 23.39 -3.77 -6.38
C LEU A 266 22.27 -3.06 -5.61
N ILE A 267 21.91 -3.56 -4.43
CA ILE A 267 20.92 -2.91 -3.56
C ILE A 267 21.46 -1.56 -3.09
N GLU A 268 22.67 -1.53 -2.53
CA GLU A 268 23.31 -0.30 -2.04
C GLU A 268 23.50 0.73 -3.16
N ASP A 269 24.05 0.32 -4.31
CA ASP A 269 24.22 1.20 -5.47
C ASP A 269 22.88 1.76 -5.99
N SER A 270 21.78 1.01 -5.85
CA SER A 270 20.43 1.46 -6.23
C SER A 270 19.87 2.47 -5.23
N ILE A 271 20.15 2.31 -3.93
CA ILE A 271 19.82 3.31 -2.91
C ILE A 271 20.60 4.60 -3.18
N ASP A 272 21.89 4.50 -3.51
CA ASP A 272 22.73 5.68 -3.75
C ASP A 272 22.32 6.43 -5.03
N ALA A 273 21.86 5.72 -6.05
CA ALA A 273 21.32 6.33 -7.29
C ALA A 273 20.10 7.23 -7.05
N ILE A 274 19.35 6.99 -5.98
CA ILE A 274 18.16 7.77 -5.62
C ILE A 274 18.42 8.80 -4.53
N ARG A 275 19.67 8.96 -4.07
CA ARG A 275 20.05 10.08 -3.20
C ARG A 275 20.12 11.38 -3.99
N ALA A 276 19.82 12.50 -3.32
CA ALA A 276 20.05 13.83 -3.87
C ALA A 276 21.54 14.01 -4.20
N GLU A 277 21.87 14.81 -5.22
CA GLU A 277 23.24 14.94 -5.74
C GLU A 277 24.27 15.43 -4.70
N GLY A 278 23.84 16.04 -3.59
CA GLY A 278 24.70 16.46 -2.48
C GLY A 278 24.93 15.40 -1.39
N ASP A 279 24.23 14.27 -1.44
CA ASP A 279 24.25 13.18 -0.45
C ASP A 279 24.88 11.88 -1.01
N ARG A 280 25.43 11.92 -2.23
CA ARG A 280 26.11 10.81 -2.91
C ARG A 280 27.61 10.79 -2.65
#